data_AF-A0A3B9VP78-F1
#
_entry.id   AF-A0A3B9VP78-F1
#
_cell.length_a   1.000
_cell.length_b   1.000
_cell.length_c   1.000
_cell.angle_alpha   90.00
_cell.angle_beta   90.00
_cell.angle_gamma   90.00
#
_symmetry.space_group_name_H-M   'P 1'
#
loop_
_entity.id
_entity.type
_entity.pdbx_description
1 polymer ?
#
loop_
_entity_poly.entity_id
_entity_poly.type
_entity_poly.pdbx_seq_one_letter_code
_entity_poly.pdbx_strand_id
1 'polypeptide(L)'
;MSLETLLEKYHERATVPLRNTIFDQRNKGPFEILHVIEDDEFRVLNHRIVYRDGAASSVWRQQQWGSGDCSIDVTQFDGGVVNSVSIRYAGNSVFAAKFSVTRPEWLIADPDFRLPYIFGRTDMEAWYYTHENRLVLSRVRLAFDYSTKHTFTVLDQGGEKKTAVHLYR
;
A
#
# COMPACT_ATOMS: atom_id res chain seq x y z
N MET A 1 2.53 6.32 17.38
CA MET A 1 1.99 4.95 17.49
C MET A 1 3.01 4.04 16.82
N SER A 2 3.34 2.88 17.38
CA SER A 2 4.28 1.96 16.73
C SER A 2 3.60 1.20 15.59
N LEU A 3 4.41 0.57 14.72
CA LEU A 3 3.92 -0.31 13.66
C LEU A 3 3.09 -1.46 14.22
N GLU A 4 3.56 -2.07 15.30
CA GLU A 4 2.91 -3.22 15.94
C GLU A 4 1.52 -2.84 16.42
N THR A 5 1.37 -1.68 17.07
CA THR A 5 0.06 -1.18 17.50
C THR A 5 -0.86 -0.87 16.31
N LEU A 6 -0.34 -0.40 15.17
CA LEU A 6 -1.15 -0.20 13.96
C LEU A 6 -1.69 -1.53 13.42
N LEU A 7 -0.82 -2.54 13.33
CA LEU A 7 -1.17 -3.85 12.80
C LEU A 7 -2.09 -4.62 13.76
N GLU A 8 -1.89 -4.51 15.07
CA GLU A 8 -2.77 -5.07 16.09
C GLU A 8 -4.19 -4.49 15.99
N LYS A 9 -4.32 -3.15 15.91
CA LYS A 9 -5.62 -2.51 15.70
C LYS A 9 -6.29 -2.93 14.39
N TYR A 10 -5.51 -3.06 13.33
CA TYR A 10 -6.01 -3.56 12.05
C TYR A 10 -6.52 -5.00 12.18
N HIS A 11 -5.75 -5.86 12.86
CA HIS A 11 -6.10 -7.26 13.11
C HIS A 11 -7.38 -7.35 13.93
N GLU A 12 -7.47 -6.68 15.08
CA GLU A 12 -8.68 -6.62 15.91
C GLU A 12 -9.89 -6.24 15.06
N ARG A 13 -9.79 -5.14 14.29
CA ARG A 13 -10.87 -4.71 13.39
C ARG A 13 -11.25 -5.78 12.37
N ALA A 14 -10.28 -6.43 11.73
CA ALA A 14 -10.52 -7.43 10.69
C ALA A 14 -11.23 -8.69 11.23
N THR A 15 -11.12 -8.98 12.52
CA THR A 15 -11.83 -10.10 13.18
C THR A 15 -13.26 -9.76 13.58
N VAL A 16 -13.65 -8.48 13.54
CA VAL A 16 -15.03 -8.05 13.83
C VAL A 16 -15.84 -8.08 12.53
N PRO A 17 -17.05 -8.67 12.50
CA PRO A 17 -17.86 -8.80 11.29
C PRO A 17 -18.59 -7.49 10.96
N LEU A 18 -17.84 -6.40 10.77
CA LEU A 18 -18.38 -5.13 10.27
C LEU A 18 -18.58 -5.16 8.75
N ARG A 19 -17.85 -6.03 8.05
CA ARG A 19 -17.86 -6.20 6.59
C ARG A 19 -17.76 -7.69 6.25
N ASN A 20 -17.93 -8.00 4.97
CA ASN A 20 -17.72 -9.35 4.46
C ASN A 20 -16.21 -9.66 4.44
N THR A 21 -15.72 -10.17 5.57
CA THR A 21 -14.29 -10.39 5.82
C THR A 21 -14.00 -11.86 6.08
N ILE A 22 -13.02 -12.40 5.36
CA ILE A 22 -12.41 -13.70 5.60
C ILE A 22 -11.06 -13.46 6.26
N PHE A 23 -10.86 -14.10 7.41
CA PHE A 23 -9.63 -14.02 8.17
C PHE A 23 -9.02 -15.43 8.31
N ASP A 24 -7.72 -15.53 8.05
CA ASP A 24 -6.91 -16.73 8.25
C ASP A 24 -5.61 -16.36 8.97
N GLN A 25 -5.17 -17.19 9.91
CA GLN A 25 -3.91 -17.05 10.62
C GLN A 25 -3.19 -18.39 10.63
N ARG A 26 -1.92 -18.40 10.21
CA ARG A 26 -1.13 -19.62 10.15
C ARG A 26 0.34 -19.39 10.45
N ASN A 27 0.95 -20.42 11.02
CA ASN A 27 2.39 -20.45 11.31
C ASN A 27 3.11 -21.34 10.29
N LYS A 28 4.29 -20.91 9.85
CA LYS A 28 5.18 -21.64 8.95
C LYS A 28 6.63 -21.45 9.37
N GLY A 29 7.13 -22.34 10.22
CA GLY A 29 8.48 -22.19 10.79
C GLY A 29 8.57 -20.94 11.66
N PRO A 30 9.56 -20.04 11.45
CA PRO A 30 9.71 -18.80 12.22
C PRO A 30 8.70 -17.71 11.81
N PHE A 31 7.86 -17.99 10.81
CA PHE A 31 6.91 -17.02 10.27
C PHE A 31 5.52 -17.24 10.81
N GLU A 32 4.89 -16.16 11.23
CA GLU A 32 3.46 -16.07 11.44
C GLU A 32 2.87 -15.22 10.30
N ILE A 33 1.77 -15.70 9.70
CA ILE A 33 1.14 -15.05 8.55
C ILE A 33 -0.33 -14.82 8.89
N LEU A 34 -0.72 -13.54 8.93
CA LEU A 34 -2.12 -13.13 8.96
C LEU A 34 -2.57 -12.83 7.53
N HIS A 35 -3.71 -13.38 7.13
CA HIS A 35 -4.30 -13.16 5.82
C HIS A 35 -5.74 -12.67 5.98
N VAL A 36 -6.01 -11.49 5.44
CA VAL A 36 -7.32 -10.85 5.46
C VAL A 36 -7.79 -10.63 4.03
N ILE A 37 -8.97 -11.12 3.70
CA ILE A 37 -9.69 -10.78 2.48
C ILE A 37 -10.97 -10.05 2.89
N GLU A 38 -11.18 -8.84 2.43
CA GLU A 38 -12.34 -8.02 2.78
C GLU A 38 -12.97 -7.43 1.52
N ASP A 39 -14.29 -7.54 1.41
CA ASP A 39 -15.08 -6.77 0.45
C ASP A 39 -15.64 -5.52 1.14
N ASP A 40 -15.20 -4.35 0.68
CA ASP A 40 -15.63 -3.04 1.22
C ASP A 40 -16.73 -2.35 0.38
N GLU A 41 -17.42 -3.11 -0.48
CA GLU A 41 -18.44 -2.72 -1.46
C GLU A 41 -17.91 -2.01 -2.71
N PHE A 42 -16.74 -1.36 -2.62
CA PHE A 42 -16.13 -0.64 -3.74
C PHE A 42 -14.94 -1.41 -4.33
N ARG A 43 -14.28 -2.20 -3.50
CA ARG A 43 -13.10 -3.00 -3.85
C ARG A 43 -12.99 -4.24 -2.97
N VAL A 44 -12.33 -5.24 -3.53
CA VAL A 44 -11.83 -6.38 -2.78
C VAL A 44 -10.40 -6.06 -2.32
N LEU A 45 -10.19 -6.16 -1.01
CA LEU A 45 -8.92 -6.00 -0.32
C LEU A 45 -8.38 -7.38 0.02
N ASN A 46 -7.09 -7.62 -0.25
CA ASN A 46 -6.41 -8.87 0.09
C ASN A 46 -5.04 -8.53 0.68
N HIS A 47 -4.92 -8.69 1.99
CA HIS A 47 -3.73 -8.30 2.75
C HIS A 47 -3.09 -9.51 3.40
N ARG A 48 -1.77 -9.61 3.31
CA ARG A 48 -0.97 -10.56 4.09
C ARG A 48 0.02 -9.81 4.94
N ILE A 49 -0.02 -10.05 6.24
CA ILE A 49 0.93 -9.49 7.21
C ILE A 49 1.81 -10.66 7.65
N VAL A 50 3.11 -10.52 7.42
CA VAL A 50 4.10 -11.53 7.77
C VAL A 50 4.89 -11.01 8.95
N TYR A 51 4.85 -11.77 10.03
CA TYR A 51 5.69 -11.61 11.19
C TYR A 51 6.82 -12.64 11.13
N ARG A 52 7.99 -12.24 11.60
CA ARG A 52 9.16 -13.10 11.78
C ARG A 52 9.69 -12.86 13.18
N ASP A 53 9.81 -13.93 13.97
CA ASP A 53 10.32 -13.86 15.35
C ASP A 53 9.55 -12.84 16.23
N GLY A 54 8.22 -12.73 16.01
CA GLY A 54 7.32 -11.83 16.76
C GLY A 54 7.27 -10.38 16.27
N ALA A 55 8.08 -9.98 15.28
CA ALA A 55 8.09 -8.64 14.71
C ALA A 55 7.54 -8.64 13.27
N ALA A 56 6.84 -7.57 12.87
CA ALA A 56 6.33 -7.44 11.51
C ALA A 56 7.50 -7.30 10.52
N SER A 57 7.64 -8.22 9.57
CA SER A 57 8.72 -8.23 8.58
C SER A 57 8.28 -7.69 7.22
N SER A 58 7.04 -7.99 6.81
CA SER A 58 6.50 -7.45 5.56
C SER A 58 4.97 -7.45 5.53
N VAL A 59 4.41 -6.52 4.77
CA VAL A 59 2.98 -6.44 4.47
C VAL A 59 2.78 -6.43 2.97
N TRP A 60 1.99 -7.37 2.49
CA TRP A 60 1.58 -7.50 1.09
C TRP A 60 0.13 -7.06 1.00
N ARG A 61 -0.18 -6.19 0.06
CA ARG A 61 -1.54 -5.70 -0.15
C ARG A 61 -1.89 -5.86 -1.61
N GLN A 62 -3.11 -6.30 -1.85
CA GLN A 62 -3.74 -6.24 -3.15
C GLN A 62 -5.09 -5.58 -2.98
N GLN A 63 -5.43 -4.72 -3.93
CA GLN A 63 -6.70 -4.02 -3.98
C GLN A 63 -7.23 -4.15 -5.40
N GLN A 64 -8.48 -4.58 -5.53
CA GLN A 64 -9.17 -4.71 -6.82
C GLN A 64 -10.45 -3.91 -6.76
N TRP A 65 -10.50 -2.81 -7.51
CA TRP A 65 -11.67 -1.95 -7.58
C TRP A 65 -12.70 -2.56 -8.55
N GLY A 66 -14.00 -2.33 -8.27
CA GLY A 66 -15.09 -2.80 -9.14
C GLY A 66 -15.01 -2.28 -10.57
N SER A 67 -14.28 -1.19 -10.79
CA SER A 67 -14.00 -0.62 -12.11
C SER A 67 -12.91 -1.34 -12.93
N GLY A 68 -12.27 -2.38 -12.36
CA GLY A 68 -11.23 -3.18 -13.02
C GLY A 68 -9.79 -2.72 -12.74
N ASP A 69 -9.61 -1.54 -12.14
CA ASP A 69 -8.30 -1.09 -11.66
C ASP A 69 -7.84 -1.96 -10.50
N CYS A 70 -6.55 -2.22 -10.45
CA CYS A 70 -5.92 -3.03 -9.42
C CYS A 70 -4.62 -2.39 -8.92
N SER A 71 -4.26 -2.71 -7.69
CA SER A 71 -2.94 -2.43 -7.14
C SER A 71 -2.40 -3.61 -6.37
N ILE A 72 -1.08 -3.83 -6.46
CA ILE A 72 -0.36 -4.74 -5.60
C ILE A 72 0.79 -3.96 -4.96
N ASP A 73 0.90 -4.04 -3.64
CA ASP A 73 1.91 -3.39 -2.84
C ASP A 73 2.66 -4.43 -2.00
N VAL A 74 3.98 -4.34 -1.96
CA VAL A 74 4.80 -5.05 -0.98
C VAL A 74 5.57 -4.02 -0.19
N THR A 75 5.46 -4.09 1.13
CA THR A 75 6.20 -3.25 2.06
C THR A 75 7.05 -4.13 2.97
N GLN A 76 8.32 -3.79 3.14
CA GLN A 76 9.26 -4.45 4.04
C GLN A 76 9.63 -3.50 5.17
N PHE A 77 9.78 -4.07 6.37
CA PHE A 77 10.22 -3.36 7.56
C PHE A 77 11.58 -3.94 7.97
N ASP A 78 12.63 -3.13 7.94
CA ASP A 78 13.98 -3.57 8.28
C ASP A 78 14.81 -2.42 8.83
N GLY A 79 15.50 -2.64 9.95
CA GLY A 79 16.46 -1.68 10.51
C GLY A 79 15.91 -0.26 10.78
N GLY A 80 14.61 -0.11 11.08
CA GLY A 80 13.98 1.20 11.25
C GLY A 80 13.63 1.93 9.94
N VAL A 81 13.72 1.23 8.81
CA VAL A 81 13.34 1.72 7.48
C VAL A 81 12.16 0.93 6.95
N VAL A 82 11.27 1.63 6.24
CA VAL A 82 10.10 1.06 5.57
C VAL A 82 10.29 1.26 4.08
N ASN A 83 10.49 0.16 3.36
CA ASN A 83 10.63 0.16 1.90
C ASN A 83 9.37 -0.41 1.27
N SER A 84 8.79 0.32 0.32
CA SER A 84 7.54 -0.08 -0.33
C SER A 84 7.62 0.03 -1.85
N VAL A 85 7.13 -1.01 -2.50
CA VAL A 85 6.92 -1.06 -3.96
C VAL A 85 5.44 -1.29 -4.21
N SER A 86 4.86 -0.47 -5.07
CA SER A 86 3.45 -0.53 -5.46
C SER A 86 3.36 -0.54 -6.98
N ILE A 87 2.53 -1.42 -7.53
CA ILE A 87 2.26 -1.52 -8.96
C ILE A 87 0.76 -1.29 -9.16
N ARG A 88 0.41 -0.53 -10.20
CA ARG A 88 -0.96 -0.27 -10.64
C ARG A 88 -1.17 -0.88 -12.03
N TYR A 89 -2.25 -1.63 -12.17
CA TYR A 89 -2.57 -2.34 -13.41
C TYR A 89 -4.08 -2.49 -13.60
N ALA A 90 -4.50 -2.73 -14.84
CA ALA A 90 -5.88 -3.07 -15.20
C ALA A 90 -5.85 -4.10 -16.34
N GLY A 91 -6.64 -5.16 -16.23
CA GLY A 91 -6.56 -6.31 -17.13
C GLY A 91 -5.12 -6.85 -17.21
N ASN A 92 -4.55 -6.88 -18.42
CA ASN A 92 -3.18 -7.35 -18.68
C ASN A 92 -2.14 -6.22 -18.77
N SER A 93 -2.49 -4.99 -18.38
CA SER A 93 -1.64 -3.81 -18.59
C SER A 93 -1.24 -3.16 -17.27
N VAL A 94 0.07 -3.09 -17.01
CA VAL A 94 0.64 -2.27 -15.94
C VAL A 94 0.77 -0.83 -16.43
N PHE A 95 0.23 0.13 -15.69
CA PHE A 95 0.26 1.55 -16.09
C PHE A 95 1.04 2.45 -15.15
N ALA A 96 1.32 2.03 -13.92
CA ALA A 96 2.17 2.80 -13.02
C ALA A 96 2.90 1.93 -11.99
N ALA A 97 4.01 2.45 -11.48
CA ALA A 97 4.73 1.93 -10.34
C ALA A 97 5.09 3.07 -9.38
N LYS A 98 5.11 2.78 -8.08
CA LYS A 98 5.55 3.71 -7.04
C LYS A 98 6.53 3.01 -6.12
N PHE A 99 7.65 3.67 -5.86
CA PHE A 99 8.62 3.29 -4.86
C PHE A 99 8.57 4.31 -3.73
N SER A 100 8.63 3.84 -2.48
CA SER A 100 8.58 4.72 -1.31
C SER A 100 9.50 4.22 -0.21
N VAL A 101 10.18 5.16 0.43
CA VAL A 101 11.03 4.92 1.60
C VAL A 101 10.54 5.84 2.73
N THR A 102 10.26 5.26 3.89
CA THR A 102 9.81 5.99 5.08
C THR A 102 10.31 5.31 6.36
N ARG A 103 9.77 5.72 7.50
CA ARG A 103 10.10 5.21 8.83
C ARG A 103 8.87 4.64 9.52
N PRO A 104 9.02 3.64 10.41
CA PRO A 104 7.89 3.02 11.09
C PRO A 104 7.02 4.03 11.86
N GLU A 105 7.62 5.00 12.52
CA GLU A 105 6.92 6.03 13.31
C GLU A 105 6.13 7.04 12.47
N TRP A 106 6.31 7.04 11.15
CA TRP A 106 5.58 7.88 10.20
C TRP A 106 4.42 7.17 9.52
N LEU A 107 4.24 5.88 9.80
CA LEU A 107 3.02 5.17 9.47
C LEU A 107 1.91 5.59 10.42
N ILE A 108 0.70 5.73 9.89
CA ILE A 108 -0.48 6.12 10.66
C ILE A 108 -1.64 5.18 10.34
N ALA A 109 -2.64 5.18 11.21
CA ALA A 109 -3.85 4.41 10.99
C ALA A 109 -4.55 4.93 9.72
N ASP A 110 -5.11 3.99 8.96
CA ASP A 110 -6.00 4.33 7.86
C ASP A 110 -7.30 4.95 8.44
N PRO A 111 -7.66 6.19 8.09
CA PRO A 111 -8.88 6.83 8.59
C PRO A 111 -10.17 6.05 8.26
N ASP A 112 -10.15 5.30 7.16
CA ASP A 112 -11.29 4.48 6.73
C ASP A 112 -11.31 3.09 7.38
N PHE A 113 -10.26 2.76 8.14
CA PHE A 113 -10.03 1.44 8.72
C PHE A 113 -10.19 0.33 7.69
N ARG A 114 -9.61 0.51 6.49
CA ARG A 114 -9.62 -0.48 5.39
C ARG A 114 -8.24 -1.08 5.20
N LEU A 115 -7.19 -0.26 5.29
CA LEU A 115 -5.80 -0.66 5.12
C LEU A 115 -5.10 -0.90 6.49
N PRO A 116 -4.06 -1.74 6.55
CA PRO A 116 -3.27 -1.95 7.77
C PRO A 116 -2.63 -0.66 8.29
N TYR A 117 -2.23 0.23 7.39
CA TYR A 117 -1.68 1.55 7.66
C TYR A 117 -1.63 2.35 6.36
N ILE A 118 -1.43 3.67 6.50
CA ILE A 118 -1.07 4.57 5.42
C ILE A 118 0.23 5.33 5.76
N PHE A 119 0.82 5.96 4.75
CA PHE A 119 2.05 6.73 4.88
C PHE A 119 1.67 8.14 5.33
N GLY A 120 1.84 8.43 6.63
CA GLY A 120 1.62 9.78 7.17
C GLY A 120 2.74 10.72 6.77
N ARG A 121 3.98 10.22 6.71
CA ARG A 121 5.11 10.90 6.09
C ARG A 121 5.94 9.93 5.28
N THR A 122 6.78 10.47 4.40
CA THR A 122 7.68 9.69 3.55
C THR A 122 8.99 10.46 3.35
N ASP A 123 10.13 9.80 3.54
CA ASP A 123 11.44 10.39 3.24
C ASP A 123 11.57 10.63 1.73
N MET A 124 11.18 9.64 0.91
CA MET A 124 11.16 9.72 -0.55
C MET A 124 10.02 8.92 -1.18
N GLU A 125 9.37 9.48 -2.18
CA GLU A 125 8.52 8.73 -3.12
C GLU A 125 8.93 9.02 -4.58
N ALA A 126 9.00 7.96 -5.38
CA ALA A 126 9.25 8.02 -6.81
C ALA A 126 8.12 7.30 -7.56
N TRP A 127 7.53 8.00 -8.53
CA TRP A 127 6.42 7.50 -9.34
C TRP A 127 6.87 7.34 -10.79
N TYR A 128 6.42 6.25 -11.39
CA TYR A 128 6.67 5.89 -12.77
C TYR A 128 5.33 5.60 -13.45
N TYR A 129 5.17 5.99 -14.71
CA TYR A 129 4.11 5.46 -15.57
C TYR A 129 4.71 4.55 -16.63
N THR A 130 3.88 3.67 -17.18
CA THR A 130 4.28 2.85 -18.32
C THR A 130 4.02 3.60 -19.62
N HIS A 131 5.00 3.64 -20.50
CA HIS A 131 4.87 4.15 -21.87
C HIS A 131 5.74 3.32 -22.80
N GLU A 132 5.18 2.85 -23.91
CA GLU A 132 5.89 2.02 -24.89
C GLU A 132 6.68 0.85 -24.24
N ASN A 133 6.03 0.13 -23.31
CA ASN A 133 6.62 -0.98 -22.53
C ASN A 133 7.84 -0.60 -21.67
N ARG A 134 7.99 0.68 -21.31
CA ARG A 134 9.05 1.19 -20.43
C ARG A 134 8.44 1.90 -19.22
N LEU A 135 9.15 1.87 -18.09
CA LEU A 135 8.84 2.71 -16.95
C LEU A 135 9.48 4.09 -17.16
N VAL A 136 8.66 5.13 -17.19
CA VAL A 136 9.10 6.52 -17.30
C VAL A 136 8.91 7.21 -15.96
N LEU A 137 10.00 7.75 -15.42
CA LEU A 137 9.97 8.48 -14.16
C LEU A 137 9.16 9.77 -14.33
N SER A 138 8.09 9.90 -13.55
CA SER A 138 7.14 11.00 -13.69
C SER A 138 7.20 11.99 -12.55
N ARG A 139 7.50 11.50 -11.35
CA ARG A 139 7.55 12.33 -10.15
C ARG A 139 8.52 11.78 -9.13
N VAL A 140 9.25 12.69 -8.48
CA VAL A 140 10.07 12.41 -7.30
C VAL A 140 9.77 13.48 -6.26
N ARG A 141 9.42 13.05 -5.06
CA ARG A 141 9.18 13.91 -3.90
C ARG A 141 9.97 13.43 -2.71
N LEU A 142 10.43 14.39 -1.92
CA LEU A 142 11.12 14.18 -0.66
C LEU A 142 10.32 14.81 0.48
N ALA A 143 10.52 14.27 1.68
CA ALA A 143 9.95 14.79 2.93
C ALA A 143 8.45 15.11 2.81
N PHE A 144 7.68 14.19 2.23
CA PHE A 144 6.24 14.33 2.13
C PHE A 144 5.61 14.20 3.51
N ASP A 145 4.70 15.12 3.85
CA ASP A 145 3.89 15.09 5.07
C ASP A 145 2.40 15.19 4.69
N TYR A 146 1.65 14.14 5.04
CA TYR A 146 0.23 14.02 4.73
C TYR A 146 -0.63 15.07 5.46
N SER A 147 -0.26 15.44 6.69
CA SER A 147 -1.05 16.34 7.53
C SER A 147 -0.90 17.79 7.10
N THR A 148 0.34 18.24 6.89
CA THR A 148 0.64 19.62 6.49
C THR A 148 0.60 19.83 4.97
N LYS A 149 0.53 18.74 4.20
CA LYS A 149 0.69 18.73 2.73
C LYS A 149 2.05 19.26 2.26
N HIS A 150 3.01 19.41 3.18
CA HIS A 150 4.36 19.84 2.85
C HIS A 150 5.10 18.74 2.08
N THR A 151 5.87 19.12 1.06
CA THR A 151 6.75 18.22 0.33
C THR A 151 7.79 19.02 -0.45
N PHE A 152 8.98 18.46 -0.60
CA PHE A 152 9.97 18.96 -1.53
C PHE A 152 9.88 18.17 -2.85
N THR A 153 9.37 18.80 -3.89
CA THR A 153 9.23 18.15 -5.20
C THR A 153 10.52 18.33 -6.00
N VAL A 154 11.23 17.23 -6.23
CA VAL A 154 12.46 17.19 -7.06
C VAL A 154 12.09 17.14 -8.54
N LEU A 155 11.06 16.36 -8.86
CA LEU A 155 10.56 16.18 -10.22
C LEU A 155 9.04 16.05 -10.18
N ASP A 156 8.35 16.75 -11.06
CA ASP A 156 6.94 16.52 -11.35
C ASP A 156 6.71 16.86 -12.82
N GLN A 157 6.85 15.86 -13.69
CA GLN A 157 6.72 16.05 -15.14
C GLN A 157 5.25 16.16 -15.58
N GLY A 158 4.29 16.17 -14.64
CA GLY A 158 2.88 16.33 -14.95
C GLY A 158 2.46 15.41 -16.08
N GLY A 159 2.57 14.08 -15.88
CA GLY A 159 2.07 13.13 -16.86
C GLY A 159 0.64 13.54 -17.23
N GLU A 160 0.36 13.68 -18.53
CA GLU A 160 -1.01 13.94 -18.98
C GLU A 160 -1.90 12.91 -18.27
N LYS A 161 -2.83 13.36 -17.42
CA LYS A 161 -3.87 12.51 -16.82
C LYS A 161 -4.86 12.02 -17.89
N LYS A 162 -4.42 11.84 -19.13
CA LYS A 162 -5.18 11.21 -20.18
C LYS A 162 -5.17 9.73 -19.86
N THR A 163 -6.34 9.25 -19.46
CA THR A 163 -6.68 7.88 -19.05
C THR A 163 -6.58 7.58 -17.55
N ALA A 164 -7.51 8.16 -16.79
CA ALA A 164 -8.28 7.28 -15.92
C ALA A 164 -8.90 6.20 -16.83
N VAL A 165 -8.66 4.92 -16.54
CA VAL A 165 -9.14 3.79 -17.36
C VAL A 165 -10.68 3.80 -17.49
N HIS A 166 -11.38 4.59 -16.66
CA HIS A 166 -12.83 4.82 -16.72
C HIS A 166 -13.31 5.72 -17.88
N LEU A 167 -12.42 6.11 -18.81
CA LEU A 167 -12.80 6.86 -20.02
C LEU A 167 -12.88 6.01 -21.30
N TYR A 168 -12.65 4.69 -21.22
CA TYR A 168 -12.86 3.80 -22.36
C TYR A 168 -13.98 2.80 -22.08
N ARG A 169 -15.16 3.19 -22.59
CA ARG A 169 -16.39 2.44 -22.96
C ARG A 169 -16.76 1.18 -22.18
#